data_AF-A0A2K2CR92-F1
#
_entry.id   AF-A0A2K2CR92-F1
#
_cell.length_a   1.000
_cell.length_b   1.000
_cell.length_c   1.000
_cell.angle_alpha   90.00
_cell.angle_beta   90.00
_cell.angle_gamma   90.00
#
_symmetry.space_group_name_H-M   'P 1'
#
loop_
_entity.id
_entity.type
_entity.pdbx_description
1 polymer ?
#
loop_
_entity_poly.entity_id
_entity_poly.type
_entity_poly.pdbx_seq_one_letter_code
_entity_poly.pdbx_strand_id
1 'polypeptide(L)' 'MEVHQPNFLTDSNVLAKVMVKKDPIKHPGHWSIRPNLHRIFSYIQNLDARVIKIRRENNKIAHRFAHCCP' A
#
# COMPACT_ATOMS: atom_id res chain seq x y z
N MET A 1 24.46 9.63 -9.37
CA MET A 1 23.01 9.92 -9.37
C MET A 1 22.39 9.06 -8.28
N GLU A 2 21.98 9.64 -7.16
CA GLU A 2 21.11 8.91 -6.22
C GLU A 2 19.78 8.68 -6.93
N VAL A 3 19.50 7.42 -7.27
CA VAL A 3 18.16 7.04 -7.71
C VAL A 3 17.28 7.16 -6.47
N HIS A 4 16.59 8.29 -6.34
CA HIS A 4 15.60 8.47 -5.29
C HIS A 4 14.49 7.43 -5.50
N GLN A 5 14.53 6.33 -4.76
CA GLN A 5 13.45 5.36 -4.75
C GLN A 5 12.15 6.07 -4.36
N PRO A 6 11.07 5.90 -5.12
CA PRO A 6 9.80 6.54 -4.83
C PRO A 6 9.23 6.04 -3.50
N ASN A 7 8.65 6.94 -2.72
CA ASN A 7 7.99 6.59 -1.45
C ASN A 7 6.48 6.46 -1.67
N PHE A 8 5.93 5.28 -1.40
CA PHE A 8 4.50 5.04 -1.34
C PHE A 8 4.02 5.19 0.11
N LEU A 9 3.35 6.29 0.41
CA LEU A 9 2.82 6.59 1.74
C LEU A 9 1.42 6.00 1.90
N THR A 10 1.18 5.26 2.98
CA THR A 10 -0.15 4.71 3.28
C THR A 10 -0.48 4.76 4.75
N ASP A 11 -1.75 4.98 5.09
CA ASP A 11 -2.27 4.78 6.43
C ASP A 11 -2.94 3.39 6.62
N SER A 12 -2.94 2.53 5.59
CA SER A 12 -3.48 1.17 5.68
C SER A 12 -2.53 0.21 6.39
N ASN A 13 -2.99 -0.34 7.51
CA ASN A 13 -2.26 -1.40 8.23
C ASN A 13 -2.13 -2.69 7.41
N VAL A 14 -3.13 -2.98 6.57
CA VAL A 14 -3.14 -4.18 5.72
C VAL A 14 -2.05 -4.06 4.66
N LEU A 15 -2.02 -2.94 3.92
CA LEU A 15 -1.01 -2.73 2.87
C LEU A 15 0.40 -2.71 3.45
N ALA A 16 0.63 -1.96 4.53
CA ALA A 16 1.96 -1.91 5.14
C ALA A 16 2.47 -3.30 5.59
N LYS A 17 1.60 -4.12 6.20
CA LYS A 17 1.97 -5.48 6.61
C LYS A 17 2.28 -6.40 5.44
N VAL A 18 1.47 -6.34 4.38
CA VAL A 18 1.66 -7.15 3.16
C VAL A 18 3.01 -6.84 2.50
N MET A 19 3.35 -5.54 2.41
CA MET A 19 4.57 -5.08 1.76
C MET A 19 5.82 -5.50 2.54
N VAL A 20 5.77 -5.45 3.88
CA VAL A 20 6.85 -5.93 4.74
C VAL A 20 7.02 -7.44 4.65
N LYS A 21 5.92 -8.20 4.69
CA LYS A 21 5.96 -9.67 4.65
C LYS A 21 6.28 -10.24 3.26
N LYS A 22 6.16 -9.43 2.20
CA LYS A 22 6.33 -9.83 0.80
C LYS A 22 5.47 -11.03 0.38
N ASP A 23 4.34 -11.23 1.06
CA ASP A 23 3.43 -12.36 0.80
C ASP A 23 1.97 -11.88 0.77
N PRO A 24 1.54 -11.24 -0.34
CA PRO A 24 0.16 -10.79 -0.51
C PRO A 24 -0.86 -11.93 -0.65
N ILE A 25 -0.42 -13.11 -1.13
CA ILE A 25 -1.29 -14.25 -1.41
C ILE A 25 -1.67 -14.97 -0.11
N LYS A 26 -0.77 -15.05 0.87
CA LYS A 26 -1.06 -15.65 2.18
C LYS A 26 -1.58 -14.67 3.22
N HIS A 27 -2.08 -13.50 2.80
CA HIS A 27 -2.64 -12.53 3.75
C HIS A 27 -3.80 -13.17 4.55
N PRO A 28 -3.78 -13.13 5.90
CA PRO A 28 -4.74 -13.82 6.75
C PRO A 28 -6.14 -13.18 6.77
N GLY A 29 -6.28 -11.98 6.18
CA GLY A 29 -7.58 -11.34 5.99
C GLY A 29 -8.45 -12.04 4.94
N HIS A 30 -9.59 -11.42 4.64
CA HIS A 30 -10.59 -12.00 3.73
C HIS A 30 -9.98 -12.37 2.37
N TRP A 31 -10.35 -13.54 1.85
CA TRP A 31 -9.73 -14.07 0.63
C TRP A 31 -9.96 -13.18 -0.60
N SER A 32 -11.11 -12.49 -0.66
CA SER A 32 -11.48 -11.61 -1.79
C SER A 32 -10.54 -10.41 -1.98
N ILE A 33 -9.80 -9.98 -0.95
CA ILE A 33 -8.87 -8.85 -1.08
C ILE A 33 -7.48 -9.26 -1.60
N ARG A 34 -7.14 -10.55 -1.54
CA ARG A 34 -5.80 -11.07 -1.91
C ARG A 34 -5.40 -10.75 -3.36
N PRO A 35 -6.27 -10.87 -4.38
CA PRO A 35 -5.91 -10.51 -5.75
C PRO A 35 -5.54 -9.03 -5.89
N ASN A 36 -6.27 -8.14 -5.23
CA ASN A 36 -5.97 -6.70 -5.24
C ASN A 36 -4.66 -6.39 -4.49
N LEU A 37 -4.43 -7.04 -3.35
CA LEU A 37 -3.16 -6.91 -2.62
C LEU A 37 -1.97 -7.38 -3.46
N HIS A 38 -2.12 -8.49 -4.19
CA HIS A 38 -1.09 -8.99 -5.10
C HIS A 38 -0.81 -7.98 -6.23
N ARG A 39 -1.87 -7.44 -6.86
CA ARG A 39 -1.70 -6.44 -7.92
C ARG A 39 -0.96 -5.18 -7.44
N ILE A 40 -1.33 -4.65 -6.28
CA ILE A 40 -0.66 -3.48 -5.69
C ILE A 40 0.80 -3.81 -5.36
N PHE A 41 1.06 -5.00 -4.79
CA PHE A 41 2.41 -5.45 -4.47
C PHE A 41 3.30 -5.53 -5.70
N SER A 42 2.85 -6.20 -6.76
CA SER A 42 3.60 -6.31 -8.02
C SER A 42 3.88 -4.94 -8.64
N TYR A 43 2.91 -4.01 -8.58
CA TYR A 43 3.10 -2.65 -9.08
C TYR A 43 4.16 -1.87 -8.28
N ILE A 44 4.09 -1.91 -6.95
CA ILE A 44 5.06 -1.24 -6.06
C ILE A 44 6.46 -1.83 -6.22
N GLN A 45 6.58 -3.15 -6.40
CA GLN A 45 7.86 -3.80 -6.68
C GLN A 45 8.44 -3.38 -8.03
N ASN A 46 7.62 -3.31 -9.08
CA ASN A 46 8.08 -2.87 -10.41
C ASN A 46 8.56 -1.40 -10.40
N LEU A 47 8.02 -0.58 -9.51
CA LEU A 47 8.45 0.81 -9.31
C LEU A 47 9.68 0.96 -8.40
N ASP A 48 10.19 -0.13 -7.82
CA ASP A 48 11.23 -0.12 -6.78
C ASP A 48 10.92 0.87 -5.64
N ALA A 49 9.64 0.93 -5.26
CA ALA A 49 9.12 1.90 -4.31
C ALA A 49 9.22 1.41 -2.87
N ARG A 50 9.55 2.31 -1.94
CA ARG A 50 9.49 2.05 -0.49
C ARG A 50 8.10 2.35 0.04
N VAL A 51 7.53 1.41 0.80
CA VAL A 51 6.22 1.61 1.44
C VAL A 51 6.42 2.12 2.86
N ILE A 52 5.88 3.31 3.16
CA ILE A 52 5.99 3.95 4.46
C ILE A 52 4.61 4.05 5.09
N LYS A 53 4.46 3.46 6.28
CA LYS A 53 3.24 3.59 7.08
C LYS A 53 3.22 4.96 7.74
N ILE A 54 2.20 5.76 7.42
CA ILE A 54 1.92 7.04 8.06
C ILE A 54 0.64 6.96 8.90
N ARG A 55 0.45 7.96 9.78
CA ARG A 55 -0.80 8.12 10.53
C ARG A 55 -1.90 8.69 9.64
N ARG A 56 -3.15 8.31 9.88
CA ARG A 56 -4.32 8.81 9.11
C ARG A 56 -4.44 10.33 9.15
N GLU A 57 -4.03 10.96 10.26
CA GLU A 57 -3.98 12.42 10.40
C GLU A 57 -3.06 13.11 9.38
N ASN A 58 -2.06 12.39 8.86
CA ASN A 58 -1.16 12.87 7.81
C ASN A 58 -1.65 12.50 6.39
N ASN A 59 -2.62 11.58 6.28
CA ASN A 59 -3.19 11.12 5.00
C ASN A 59 -4.59 11.69 4.72
N LYS A 60 -4.91 12.87 5.26
CA LYS A 60 -6.27 13.46 5.21
C LYS A 60 -6.77 13.69 3.78
N ILE A 61 -5.88 14.07 2.87
CA ILE A 61 -6.25 14.36 1.47
C ILE A 61 -6.69 13.07 0.78
N ALA A 62 -5.85 12.03 0.77
CA ALA A 62 -6.20 10.74 0.17
C ALA A 62 -7.45 10.13 0.83
N HIS A 63 -7.59 10.29 2.15
CA HIS A 63 -8.79 9.86 2.87
C HIS A 63 -10.06 10.58 2.38
N ARG A 64 -10.00 11.90 2.18
CA ARG A 64 -11.12 12.68 1.64
C ARG A 64 -11.46 12.23 0.21
N PHE A 65 -10.46 12.06 -0.65
CA PHE A 65 -10.68 11.58 -2.02
C PHE A 65 -11.34 10.21 -2.06
N ALA A 66 -10.92 9.28 -1.19
CA ALA A 66 -11.52 7.95 -1.09
C ALA A 66 -12.97 7.95 -0.56
N HIS A 67 -13.46 9.07 -0.01
CA HIS A 67 -14.84 9.20 0.50
C HIS A 67 -15.72 10.10 -0.37
N CYS A 68 -15.13 10.96 -1.21
CA CYS A 68 -15.89 11.89 -2.04
C CYS A 68 -16.48 11.28 -3.32
N CYS A 69 -16.02 10.12 -3.77
CA CYS A 69 -16.52 9.48 -4.99
C CYS A 69 -17.02 8.06 -4.68
N PRO A 70 -18.32 7.86 -4.44
CA PRO A 70 -18.96 6.58 -4.68
C PRO A 70 -19.00 6.24 -6.18
#